data_AF-A0A2M7XKY7-F1
#
_entry.id   AF-A0A2M7XKY7-F1
#
_cell.length_a   1.000
_cell.length_b   1.000
_cell.length_c   1.000
_cell.angle_alpha   90.00
_cell.angle_beta   90.00
_cell.angle_gamma   90.00
#
_symmetry.space_group_name_H-M   'P 1'
#
loop_
_entity.id
_entity.type
_entity.pdbx_description
1 polymer ?
#
loop_
_entity_poly.entity_id
_entity_poly.type
_entity_poly.pdbx_seq_one_letter_code
_entity_poly.pdbx_strand_id
1 'polypeptide(L)'
;MDFARIKHLQEKNENEILPVKPGMLLEIHEKLEGENNRIWKFKCLVLKVKNPQHADGTFTVRGDVAGVMVEKIYPLSFTKFKKVILLDAFKTRKSKLYYLRDKIGKDAKMKSKITSEQRDSDLMKAK
;
A
#
# COMPACT_ATOMS: atom_id res chain seq x y z
N MET A 1 22.28 -2.60 12.66
CA MET A 1 20.93 -2.01 12.78
C MET A 1 20.28 -2.64 13.99
N ASP A 2 19.98 -1.84 15.02
CA ASP A 2 19.51 -2.35 16.31
C ASP A 2 18.00 -2.54 16.32
N PHE A 3 17.56 -3.71 15.87
CA PHE A 3 16.14 -4.05 15.75
C PHE A 3 15.36 -3.90 17.06
N ALA A 4 15.99 -4.17 18.20
CA ALA A 4 15.37 -4.01 19.52
C ALA A 4 15.00 -2.55 19.82
N ARG A 5 15.87 -1.60 19.46
CA ARG A 5 15.65 -0.17 19.69
C ARG A 5 14.52 0.38 18.81
N ILE A 6 14.45 -0.07 17.55
CA ILE A 6 13.39 0.35 16.62
C ILE A 6 12.04 -0.15 17.13
N LYS A 7 11.95 -1.41 17.56
CA LYS A 7 10.71 -1.96 18.12
C LYS A 7 10.25 -1.21 19.36
N HIS A 8 11.18 -0.89 20.27
CA HIS A 8 10.87 -0.10 21.46
C HIS A 8 10.36 1.32 21.11
N LEU A 9 10.93 1.96 20.09
CA LEU A 9 10.44 3.25 19.59
C LEU A 9 9.08 3.15 18.91
N GLN A 10 8.77 2.03 18.25
CA GLN A 10 7.44 1.79 17.69
C GLN A 10 6.38 1.68 18.77
N GLU A 11 6.62 0.87 19.80
CA GLU A 11 5.71 0.68 20.93
C GLU A 11 5.47 2.02 21.64
N LYS A 12 6.52 2.83 21.80
CA LYS A 12 6.41 4.17 22.40
C LYS A 12 5.61 5.17 21.56
N ASN A 13 5.68 5.07 20.24
CA ASN A 13 5.01 6.01 19.32
C ASN A 13 3.65 5.53 18.81
N GLU A 14 3.19 4.35 19.25
CA GLU A 14 1.92 3.73 18.80
C GLU A 14 1.78 3.68 17.27
N ASN A 15 2.89 3.47 16.56
CA ASN A 15 2.90 3.48 15.11
C ASN A 15 2.24 2.21 14.56
N GLU A 16 0.99 2.32 14.12
CA GLU A 16 0.26 1.22 13.47
C GLU A 16 0.93 0.84 12.14
N ILE A 17 1.16 -0.46 11.96
CA ILE A 17 1.72 -1.02 10.73
C ILE A 17 0.56 -1.46 9.84
N LEU A 18 0.47 -0.87 8.65
CA LEU A 18 -0.56 -1.26 7.69
C LEU A 18 -0.38 -2.71 7.21
N PRO A 19 -1.42 -3.57 7.22
CA PRO A 19 -1.34 -4.97 6.81
C PRO A 19 -1.33 -5.14 5.27
N VAL A 20 -0.37 -4.52 4.60
CA VAL A 20 -0.27 -4.49 3.12
C VAL A 20 0.44 -5.74 2.60
N LYS A 21 -0.06 -6.28 1.47
CA LYS A 21 0.52 -7.43 0.77
C LYS A 21 0.68 -7.15 -0.73
N PRO A 22 1.70 -7.75 -1.40
CA PRO A 22 1.82 -7.66 -2.86
C PRO A 22 0.59 -8.20 -3.58
N GLY A 23 0.13 -7.48 -4.59
CA GLY A 23 -1.08 -7.82 -5.36
C GLY A 23 -2.36 -7.21 -4.80
N MET A 24 -2.32 -6.48 -3.69
CA MET A 24 -3.44 -5.66 -3.25
C MET A 24 -3.59 -4.44 -4.15
N LEU A 25 -4.84 -4.14 -4.53
CA LEU A 25 -5.26 -2.91 -5.18
C LEU A 25 -5.86 -2.01 -4.12
N LEU A 26 -5.24 -0.85 -3.91
CA LEU A 26 -5.57 0.08 -2.84
C LEU A 26 -6.03 1.42 -3.41
N GLU A 27 -6.92 2.10 -2.69
CA GLU A 27 -7.15 3.53 -2.81
C GLU A 27 -6.58 4.22 -1.57
N ILE A 28 -5.48 4.95 -1.78
CA ILE A 28 -4.74 5.63 -0.72
C ILE A 28 -5.21 7.09 -0.66
N HIS A 29 -5.62 7.54 0.52
CA HIS A 29 -5.97 8.93 0.80
C HIS A 29 -4.81 9.56 1.58
N GLU A 30 -3.97 10.32 0.88
CA GLU A 30 -2.78 10.96 1.41
C GLU A 30 -3.06 12.44 1.69
N LYS A 31 -2.69 12.92 2.88
CA LYS A 31 -2.74 14.35 3.21
C LYS A 31 -1.53 15.05 2.60
N LEU A 32 -1.76 16.03 1.72
CA LEU A 32 -0.70 16.88 1.17
C LEU A 32 -0.41 18.07 2.09
N GLU A 33 0.86 18.45 2.20
CA GLU A 33 1.29 19.66 2.91
C GLU A 33 1.03 20.89 2.02
N GLY A 34 0.27 21.85 2.55
CA GLY A 34 -0.11 23.09 1.89
C GLY A 34 -1.16 23.85 2.71
N GLU A 35 -1.51 25.07 2.29
CA GLU A 35 -2.42 25.97 3.02
C GLU A 35 -3.78 25.35 3.37
N ASN A 36 -4.31 24.47 2.51
CA ASN A 36 -5.69 24.01 2.61
C ASN A 36 -5.87 22.51 2.92
N ASN A 37 -4.86 21.85 3.51
CA ASN A 37 -4.94 20.46 3.99
C ASN A 37 -5.65 19.48 3.02
N ARG A 38 -5.33 19.56 1.72
CA ARG A 38 -5.99 18.76 0.67
C ARG A 38 -5.68 17.27 0.82
N ILE A 39 -6.72 16.44 0.64
CA ILE A 39 -6.57 14.98 0.57
C ILE A 39 -6.42 14.58 -0.90
N TRP A 40 -5.29 13.96 -1.22
CA TRP A 40 -5.03 13.36 -2.51
C TRP A 40 -5.46 11.89 -2.52
N LYS A 41 -6.15 11.46 -3.57
CA LYS A 41 -6.56 10.06 -3.75
C LYS A 41 -5.66 9.40 -4.79
N PHE A 42 -5.12 8.23 -4.46
CA PHE A 42 -4.27 7.48 -5.35
C PHE A 42 -4.69 6.01 -5.41
N LYS A 43 -5.24 5.60 -6.56
CA LYS A 43 -5.61 4.22 -6.84
C LYS A 43 -4.41 3.49 -7.42
N CYS A 44 -3.95 2.44 -6.75
CA CYS A 44 -2.69 1.81 -7.08
C CYS A 44 -2.60 0.34 -6.67
N LEU A 45 -1.78 -0.42 -7.39
CA LEU A 45 -1.45 -1.81 -7.11
C LEU A 45 -0.14 -1.90 -6.32
N VAL A 46 -0.11 -2.69 -5.27
CA VAL A 46 1.10 -2.98 -4.49
C VAL A 46 1.98 -3.97 -5.26
N LEU A 47 3.15 -3.51 -5.71
CA LEU A 47 4.12 -4.33 -6.42
C LEU A 47 5.01 -5.16 -5.48
N LYS A 48 5.37 -4.59 -4.33
CA LYS A 48 6.31 -5.18 -3.37
C LYS A 48 6.04 -4.63 -1.98
N VAL A 49 6.28 -5.48 -0.99
CA VAL A 49 6.41 -5.08 0.41
C VAL A 49 7.78 -5.55 0.93
N LYS A 50 8.50 -4.68 1.64
CA LYS A 50 9.77 -4.94 2.31
C LYS A 50 9.53 -4.85 3.81
N ASN A 51 10.04 -5.81 4.57
CA ASN A 51 9.96 -5.86 6.04
C ASN A 51 8.52 -5.63 6.56
N PRO A 52 7.52 -6.46 6.20
CA PRO A 52 6.10 -6.21 6.44
C PRO A 52 5.69 -6.09 7.93
N GLN A 53 6.56 -6.50 8.86
CA GLN A 53 6.29 -6.51 10.30
C GLN A 53 7.07 -5.43 11.06
N HIS A 54 7.79 -4.54 10.36
CA HIS A 54 8.64 -3.52 10.98
C HIS A 54 8.20 -2.12 10.57
N ALA A 55 8.41 -1.10 11.43
CA ALA A 55 8.11 0.30 11.09
C ALA A 55 8.94 0.82 9.91
N ASP A 56 10.19 0.36 9.79
CA ASP A 56 11.07 0.72 8.68
C ASP A 56 10.69 -0.01 7.37
N GLY A 57 9.68 -0.88 7.43
CA GLY A 57 9.13 -1.55 6.28
C GLY A 57 8.49 -0.58 5.31
N THR A 58 8.59 -0.91 4.03
CA THR A 58 8.12 -0.06 2.94
C THR A 58 7.33 -0.88 1.94
N PHE A 59 6.36 -0.27 1.29
CA PHE A 59 5.67 -0.88 0.17
C PHE A 59 5.75 0.03 -1.06
N THR A 60 5.91 -0.60 -2.22
CA THR A 60 5.97 0.08 -3.51
C THR A 60 4.65 -0.13 -4.22
N VAL A 61 4.04 0.96 -4.63
CA VAL A 61 2.77 0.98 -5.35
C VAL A 61 2.95 1.51 -6.76
N ARG A 62 2.11 1.06 -7.69
CA ARG A 62 2.05 1.51 -9.08
C ARG A 62 0.61 1.83 -9.44
N GLY A 63 0.36 3.00 -10.00
CA GLY A 63 -0.98 3.43 -10.40
C GLY A 63 -0.93 4.46 -11.52
N ASP A 64 -2.05 4.63 -12.20
CA ASP A 64 -2.20 5.71 -13.17
C ASP A 64 -2.47 7.02 -12.43
N VAL A 65 -1.80 8.09 -12.85
CA VAL A 65 -2.07 9.46 -12.45
C VAL A 65 -2.12 10.31 -13.70
N ALA A 66 -3.31 10.80 -14.04
CA ALA A 66 -3.54 11.67 -15.18
C ALA A 66 -2.94 11.11 -16.50
N GLY A 67 -3.08 9.80 -16.73
CA GLY A 67 -2.59 9.13 -17.94
C GLY A 67 -1.11 8.74 -17.90
N VAL A 68 -0.41 8.99 -16.79
CA VAL A 68 0.99 8.59 -16.58
C VAL A 68 1.06 7.50 -15.51
N MET A 69 1.77 6.41 -15.81
CA MET A 69 2.04 5.35 -14.84
C MET A 69 3.08 5.83 -13.82
N VAL A 70 2.65 6.06 -12.59
CA VAL A 70 3.50 6.53 -11.49
C VAL A 70 3.73 5.41 -10.49
N GLU A 71 4.97 5.31 -10.00
CA GLU A 71 5.31 4.47 -8.86
C GLU A 71 5.62 5.34 -7.64
N LYS A 72 5.09 4.97 -6.49
CA LYS A 72 5.39 5.61 -5.20
C LYS A 72 5.86 4.56 -4.19
N ILE A 73 6.71 4.98 -3.27
CA ILE A 73 7.18 4.14 -2.16
C ILE A 73 6.74 4.80 -0.86
N TYR A 74 6.05 4.03 -0.03
CA TYR A 74 5.57 4.50 1.26
C TYR A 74 6.12 3.63 2.40
N PRO A 75 6.47 4.22 3.55
CA PRO A 75 6.64 3.48 4.80
C PRO A 75 5.32 2.81 5.20
N LEU A 76 5.39 1.64 5.83
CA LEU A 76 4.19 0.93 6.34
C LEU A 76 3.56 1.66 7.53
N SER A 77 4.35 2.41 8.30
CA SER A 77 3.92 3.22 9.44
C SER A 77 3.77 4.71 9.09
N PHE A 78 3.41 5.03 7.85
CA PHE A 78 3.34 6.41 7.38
C PHE A 78 2.12 7.13 7.96
N THR A 79 2.36 8.22 8.69
CA THR A 79 1.34 8.92 9.49
C THR A 79 0.46 9.89 8.69
N LYS A 80 0.86 10.27 7.47
CA LYS A 80 0.08 11.22 6.64
C LYS A 80 -1.07 10.55 5.88
N PHE A 81 -1.25 9.24 6.01
CA PHE A 81 -2.43 8.58 5.46
C PHE A 81 -3.66 8.94 6.28
N LYS A 82 -4.71 9.39 5.59
CA LYS A 82 -6.00 9.63 6.21
C LYS A 82 -6.91 8.41 6.15
N LYS A 83 -6.79 7.62 5.08
CA LYS A 83 -7.56 6.40 4.83
C LYS A 83 -6.82 5.53 3.83
N VAL A 84 -6.90 4.20 4.00
CA VAL A 84 -6.37 3.25 3.02
C VAL A 84 -7.43 2.19 2.76
N ILE A 85 -8.06 2.25 1.59
CA ILE A 85 -9.17 1.36 1.23
C ILE A 85 -8.63 0.19 0.39
N LEU A 86 -9.01 -1.03 0.76
CA LEU A 86 -8.77 -2.22 -0.07
C LEU A 86 -9.85 -2.34 -1.15
N LEU A 87 -9.48 -2.11 -2.41
CA LEU A 87 -10.40 -2.25 -3.54
C LEU A 87 -10.48 -3.70 -4.04
N ASP A 88 -9.33 -4.35 -4.14
CA ASP A 88 -9.23 -5.76 -4.53
C ASP A 88 -7.92 -6.36 -4.00
N ALA A 89 -7.81 -7.68 -3.98
CA ALA A 89 -6.53 -8.36 -3.80
C ALA A 89 -6.41 -9.50 -4.80
N PHE A 90 -5.32 -9.49 -5.55
CA PHE A 90 -5.08 -10.45 -6.61
C PHE A 90 -4.17 -11.59 -6.16
N LYS A 91 -4.42 -12.79 -6.70
CA LYS A 91 -3.56 -13.95 -6.49
C LYS A 91 -2.23 -13.74 -7.22
N THR A 92 -1.14 -13.68 -6.46
CA THR A 92 0.21 -13.51 -6.96
C THR A 92 1.06 -14.75 -6.66
N ARG A 93 2.00 -15.07 -7.55
CA ARG A 93 2.98 -16.17 -7.36
C ARG A 93 4.37 -15.68 -6.95
N LYS A 94 4.66 -14.40 -7.22
CA LYS A 94 5.95 -13.76 -6.90
C LYS A 94 5.74 -12.72 -5.80
N SER A 95 6.74 -12.57 -4.94
CA SER A 95 6.75 -11.54 -3.88
C SER A 95 6.99 -10.12 -4.42
N LYS A 96 7.56 -10.00 -5.62
CA LYS A 96 7.79 -8.75 -6.34
C LYS A 96 7.13 -8.82 -7.71
N LEU A 97 6.22 -7.91 -8.00
CA LEU A 97 5.43 -7.90 -9.23
C LEU A 97 6.02 -6.98 -10.31
N TYR A 98 7.34 -6.82 -10.36
CA TYR A 98 8.01 -5.94 -11.34
C TYR A 98 7.73 -6.34 -12.78
N TYR A 99 7.40 -7.61 -13.03
CA TYR A 99 6.97 -8.07 -14.35
C TYR A 99 5.70 -7.37 -14.86
N LEU A 100 4.92 -6.72 -13.99
CA LEU A 100 3.75 -5.93 -14.40
C LEU A 100 4.13 -4.59 -15.04
N ARG A 101 5.41 -4.18 -14.98
CA ARG A 101 5.87 -2.95 -15.64
C ARG A 101 5.82 -3.07 -17.16
N ASP A 102 6.10 -4.28 -17.66
CA ASP A 102 6.20 -4.57 -19.10
C ASP A 102 4.91 -5.18 -19.67
N LYS A 103 3.95 -5.54 -18.80
CA LYS A 103 2.69 -6.17 -19.21
C LYS A 103 1.58 -5.15 -19.39
N ILE A 104 0.84 -5.29 -20.48
CA ILE A 104 -0.26 -4.38 -20.85
C ILE A 104 -1.52 -5.21 -21.16
N GLY A 105 -2.69 -4.65 -20.86
CA GLY A 105 -3.97 -5.21 -21.28
C GLY A 105 -4.26 -6.59 -20.67
N LYS A 106 -4.49 -7.59 -21.54
CA LYS A 106 -4.86 -8.95 -21.13
C LYS A 106 -3.77 -9.63 -20.29
N ASP A 107 -2.50 -9.34 -20.57
CA ASP A 107 -1.37 -9.99 -19.88
C ASP A 107 -1.19 -9.48 -18.45
N ALA A 108 -1.63 -8.26 -18.18
CA ALA A 108 -1.62 -7.66 -16.85
C ALA A 108 -2.81 -8.12 -15.98
N LYS A 109 -3.79 -8.83 -16.55
CA LYS A 109 -4.95 -9.31 -15.78
C LYS A 109 -4.52 -10.36 -14.76
N MET A 110 -5.01 -10.20 -13.53
CA MET A 110 -4.79 -11.14 -12.44
C MET A 110 -6.13 -11.62 -11.87
N LYS A 111 -6.14 -12.83 -11.31
CA LYS A 111 -7.34 -13.40 -10.70
C LYS A 111 -7.55 -12.79 -9.30
N SER A 112 -8.73 -12.24 -9.05
CA SER A 112 -9.10 -11.74 -7.72
C SER A 112 -9.15 -12.90 -6.71
N LYS A 113 -8.72 -12.61 -5.49
CA LYS A 113 -8.61 -13.55 -4.37
C LYS A 113 -9.70 -13.32 -3.32
N ILE A 114 -10.30 -12.13 -3.28
CA ILE A 114 -11.23 -11.74 -2.22
C ILE A 114 -12.69 -11.79 -2.69
N THR A 115 -13.58 -12.02 -1.74
CA THR A 115 -15.03 -11.95 -1.95
C THR A 115 -15.48 -10.48 -2.01
N SER A 116 -16.65 -10.21 -2.60
CA SER A 116 -17.26 -8.88 -2.67
C SER A 116 -17.37 -8.18 -1.31
N GLU A 117 -17.61 -8.93 -0.24
CA GLU A 117 -17.78 -8.41 1.13
C GLU A 117 -16.52 -7.79 1.73
N GLN A 118 -15.34 -8.22 1.29
CA GLN A 118 -14.06 -7.74 1.80
C GLN A 118 -13.56 -6.49 1.06
N ARG A 119 -14.23 -6.12 -0.04
CA ARG A 119 -13.96 -4.89 -0.79
C ARG A 119 -14.39 -3.69 0.04
N ASP A 120 -13.70 -2.58 -0.16
CA ASP A 120 -13.90 -1.31 0.52
C ASP A 120 -13.58 -1.30 2.02
N SER A 121 -12.93 -2.36 2.52
CA SER A 121 -12.40 -2.41 3.89
C SER A 121 -11.30 -1.36 4.10
N ASP A 122 -11.38 -0.66 5.23
CA ASP A 122 -10.38 0.34 5.63
C ASP A 122 -9.24 -0.36 6.38
N LEU A 123 -8.07 -0.44 5.73
CA LEU A 123 -6.88 -1.09 6.27
C LEU A 123 -6.26 -0.35 7.46
N MET A 124 -6.65 0.91 7.71
CA MET A 124 -6.24 1.64 8.92
C MET A 124 -7.10 1.29 10.14
N LYS A 125 -8.31 0.75 9.96
CA LYS A 125 -9.23 0.44 11.07
C LYS A 125 -9.39 -1.06 11.31
N ALA A 126 -8.75 -1.89 10.49
CA ALA A 126 -8.81 -3.33 10.60
C ALA A 126 -8.01 -3.80 11.82
N LYS A 127 -8.71 -3.98 12.95
CA LYS A 127 -8.29 -4.78 14.10
C LYS A 127 -9.14 -6.05 14.14
#